data_AF-A0A6A8DC57-F1
#
_entry.id   AF-A0A6A8DC57-F1
#
_cell.length_a   1.000
_cell.length_b   1.000
_cell.length_c   1.000
_cell.angle_alpha   90.00
_cell.angle_beta   90.00
_cell.angle_gamma   90.00
#
_symmetry.space_group_name_H-M   'P 1'
#
loop_
_entity.id
_entity.type
_entity.pdbx_description
1 polymer ?
#
loop_
_entity_poly.entity_id
_entity_poly.type
_entity_poly.pdbx_seq_one_letter_code
_entity_poly.pdbx_strand_id
1 'polypeptide(L)'
;MDQFNQSLEFLIEGTGWLAPVLFILLHLFRPFFFLPVIVVCIGGGVLFGFIKGALLSFIGLSLMSLVSYQLVIKFPRFRKGVTHLKKKVFQDRTVSVSQVMILRIMPFVHFHLLSLYLMEMSKSFKEYMYFSVLGQIMPAVLYTAFGEAITELPWYSTGIMVIILVSIYGYLGKRNKAHIKGS
;
A
#
# COMPACT_ATOMS: atom_id res chain seq x y z
N MET A 1 0.33 28.17 9.26
CA MET A 1 -0.47 27.28 8.39
C MET A 1 -0.57 27.85 6.99
N ASP A 2 -0.74 29.17 6.85
CA ASP A 2 -0.85 29.84 5.53
C ASP A 2 0.39 29.70 4.65
N GLN A 3 1.58 29.71 5.24
CA GLN A 3 2.85 29.57 4.49
C GLN A 3 3.06 28.15 3.93
N PHE A 4 2.52 27.12 4.59
CA PHE A 4 2.55 25.73 4.12
C PHE A 4 1.54 25.52 2.99
N ASN A 5 0.34 26.08 3.14
CA ASN A 5 -0.69 26.06 2.09
C ASN A 5 -0.22 26.81 0.84
N GLN A 6 0.39 27.99 0.97
CA GLN A 6 0.99 28.72 -0.16
C GLN A 6 2.13 27.95 -0.85
N SER A 7 2.95 27.24 -0.08
CA SER A 7 4.04 26.43 -0.65
C SER A 7 3.50 25.23 -1.44
N LEU A 8 2.40 24.63 -0.97
CA LEU A 8 1.70 23.56 -1.68
C LEU A 8 0.97 24.08 -2.92
N GLU A 9 0.29 25.21 -2.83
CA GLU A 9 -0.37 25.87 -3.97
C GLU A 9 0.64 26.21 -5.07
N PHE A 10 1.80 26.79 -4.72
CA PHE A 10 2.84 27.13 -5.69
C PHE A 10 3.50 25.89 -6.32
N LEU A 11 3.65 24.79 -5.56
CA LEU A 11 4.11 23.51 -6.11
C LEU A 11 3.07 22.91 -7.07
N ILE A 12 1.79 22.97 -6.73
CA ILE A 12 0.68 22.42 -7.54
C ILE A 12 0.47 23.26 -8.81
N GLU A 13 0.52 24.59 -8.71
CA GLU A 13 0.38 25.52 -9.84
C GLU A 13 1.61 25.51 -10.76
N GLY A 14 2.81 25.35 -10.20
CA GLY A 14 4.06 25.26 -10.98
C GLY A 14 4.32 23.90 -11.63
N THR A 15 3.74 22.80 -11.11
CA THR A 15 3.92 21.44 -11.67
C THR A 15 2.76 20.93 -12.52
N GLY A 16 1.62 21.61 -12.57
CA GLY A 16 0.55 21.37 -13.54
C GLY A 16 0.20 19.88 -13.78
N TRP A 17 0.00 19.50 -15.04
CA TRP A 17 -0.32 18.14 -15.50
C TRP A 17 0.77 17.08 -15.21
N LEU A 18 1.98 17.48 -14.79
CA LEU A 18 3.08 16.55 -14.50
C LEU A 18 2.93 15.90 -13.13
N ALA A 19 2.28 16.55 -12.16
CA ALA A 19 2.15 16.00 -10.80
C ALA A 19 1.49 14.60 -10.77
N PRO A 20 0.36 14.35 -11.48
CA PRO A 20 -0.22 13.00 -11.60
C PRO A 20 0.73 11.97 -12.21
N VAL A 21 1.51 12.37 -13.23
CA VAL A 21 2.47 11.47 -13.91
C VAL A 21 3.60 11.10 -12.97
N LEU A 22 4.21 12.08 -12.30
CA LEU A 22 5.26 11.86 -11.31
C LEU A 22 4.77 10.99 -10.15
N PHE A 23 3.52 11.15 -9.73
CA PHE A 23 2.92 10.31 -8.69
C PHE A 23 2.74 8.84 -9.13
N ILE A 24 2.33 8.60 -10.37
CA ILE A 24 2.29 7.24 -10.94
C ILE A 24 3.70 6.65 -11.05
N LEU A 25 4.69 7.45 -11.47
CA LEU A 25 6.09 7.01 -11.51
C LEU A 25 6.61 6.69 -10.11
N LEU A 26 6.23 7.47 -9.09
CA LEU A 26 6.59 7.19 -7.70
C LEU A 26 6.05 5.82 -7.24
N HIS A 27 4.84 5.44 -7.66
CA HIS A 27 4.30 4.10 -7.42
C HIS A 27 5.14 2.99 -8.05
N LEU A 28 5.73 3.23 -9.22
CA LEU A 28 6.62 2.28 -9.90
C LEU A 28 8.01 2.23 -9.25
N PHE A 29 8.55 3.38 -8.87
CA PHE A 29 9.90 3.49 -8.33
C PHE A 29 9.98 3.26 -6.82
N ARG A 30 8.86 3.17 -6.10
CA ARG A 30 8.82 2.92 -4.66
C ARG A 30 9.75 1.79 -4.16
N PRO A 31 9.96 0.65 -4.87
CA PRO A 31 10.81 -0.41 -4.33
C PRO A 31 12.29 0.00 -4.31
N PHE A 32 12.72 0.90 -5.20
CA PHE A 32 14.09 1.44 -5.21
C PHE A 32 14.32 2.41 -4.03
N PHE A 33 13.28 3.09 -3.59
CA PHE A 33 13.31 4.00 -2.45
C PHE A 33 12.90 3.33 -1.13
N PHE A 34 12.62 2.02 -1.13
CA PHE A 34 12.08 1.28 0.01
C PHE A 34 10.82 1.90 0.61
N LEU A 35 10.01 2.58 -0.22
CA LEU A 35 8.79 3.25 0.22
C LEU A 35 7.64 2.24 0.33
N PRO A 36 7.00 2.11 1.51
CA PRO A 36 5.82 1.28 1.68
C PRO A 36 4.65 1.81 0.83
N VAL A 37 3.80 0.90 0.36
CA VAL A 37 2.61 1.24 -0.44
C VAL A 37 1.71 2.26 0.25
N ILE A 38 1.49 2.07 1.55
CA ILE A 38 0.65 2.93 2.38
C ILE A 38 1.11 4.40 2.35
N VAL A 39 2.41 4.65 2.37
CA VAL A 39 2.97 6.02 2.39
C VAL A 39 2.61 6.74 1.09
N VAL A 40 2.79 6.06 -0.04
CA VAL A 40 2.52 6.65 -1.36
C VAL A 40 1.02 6.87 -1.56
N CYS A 41 0.16 5.92 -1.17
CA CYS A 41 -1.28 6.10 -1.28
C CYS A 41 -1.83 7.22 -0.37
N ILE A 42 -1.35 7.32 0.88
CA ILE A 42 -1.71 8.44 1.78
C ILE A 42 -1.28 9.77 1.14
N GLY A 43 -0.05 9.83 0.61
CA GLY A 43 0.41 11.00 -0.13
C GLY A 43 -0.49 11.37 -1.31
N GLY A 44 -1.06 10.37 -2.00
CA GLY A 44 -2.04 10.60 -3.07
C GLY A 44 -3.32 11.28 -2.58
N GLY A 45 -3.84 10.86 -1.42
CA GLY A 45 -4.99 11.50 -0.79
C GLY A 45 -4.70 12.93 -0.35
N VAL A 46 -3.53 13.16 0.25
CA VAL A 46 -3.08 14.49 0.69
C VAL A 46 -2.88 15.46 -0.48
N LEU A 47 -2.31 14.98 -1.60
CA LEU A 47 -1.92 15.83 -2.73
C LEU A 47 -3.04 16.04 -3.76
N PHE A 48 -3.90 15.05 -3.97
CA PHE A 48 -4.91 15.06 -5.05
C PHE A 48 -6.35 14.90 -4.55
N GLY A 49 -6.56 14.74 -3.24
CA GLY A 49 -7.85 14.36 -2.66
C GLY A 49 -8.18 12.88 -2.85
N PHE A 50 -9.27 12.41 -2.25
CA PHE A 50 -9.65 11.00 -2.25
C PHE A 50 -9.91 10.48 -3.66
N ILE A 51 -10.78 11.12 -4.44
CA ILE A 51 -11.23 10.57 -5.72
C ILE A 51 -10.08 10.49 -6.74
N LYS A 52 -9.36 11.60 -6.95
CA LYS A 52 -8.24 11.63 -7.91
C LYS A 52 -7.04 10.84 -7.37
N GLY A 53 -6.74 10.96 -6.08
CA GLY A 53 -5.68 10.20 -5.42
C GLY A 53 -5.89 8.69 -5.50
N ALA A 54 -7.12 8.21 -5.28
CA ALA A 54 -7.50 6.81 -5.41
C ALA A 54 -7.31 6.31 -6.85
N LEU A 55 -7.79 7.07 -7.83
CA LEU A 55 -7.67 6.70 -9.25
C LEU A 55 -6.20 6.63 -9.68
N LEU A 56 -5.39 7.64 -9.34
CA LEU A 56 -3.97 7.67 -9.67
C LEU A 56 -3.18 6.56 -8.95
N SER A 57 -3.50 6.31 -7.68
CA SER A 57 -2.87 5.22 -6.91
C SER A 57 -3.23 3.86 -7.50
N PHE A 58 -4.49 3.67 -7.89
CA PHE A 58 -4.95 2.45 -8.56
C PHE A 58 -4.21 2.20 -9.87
N ILE A 59 -4.05 3.23 -10.70
CA ILE A 59 -3.28 3.14 -11.96
C ILE A 59 -1.82 2.79 -11.67
N GLY A 60 -1.17 3.50 -10.74
CA GLY A 60 0.23 3.25 -10.37
C GLY A 60 0.45 1.84 -9.81
N LEU A 61 -0.46 1.36 -8.96
CA LEU A 61 -0.44 0.00 -8.42
C LEU A 61 -0.63 -1.05 -9.53
N SER A 62 -1.52 -0.80 -10.48
CA SER A 62 -1.80 -1.71 -11.60
C SER A 62 -0.58 -1.85 -12.50
N LEU A 63 0.04 -0.72 -12.86
CA LEU A 63 1.30 -0.71 -13.61
C LEU A 63 2.42 -1.43 -12.85
N MET A 64 2.50 -1.24 -11.52
CA MET A 64 3.49 -1.92 -10.70
C MET A 64 3.28 -3.44 -10.65
N SER A 65 2.02 -3.92 -10.69
CA SER A 65 1.70 -5.34 -10.85
C SER A 65 2.21 -5.88 -12.19
N LEU A 66 1.95 -5.15 -13.28
CA LEU A 66 2.45 -5.52 -14.61
C LEU A 66 3.98 -5.61 -14.64
N VAL A 67 4.68 -4.61 -14.11
CA VAL A 67 6.15 -4.62 -13.99
C VAL A 67 6.61 -5.80 -13.15
N SER A 68 5.96 -6.05 -12.01
CA SER A 68 6.33 -7.18 -11.13
C SER A 68 6.19 -8.53 -11.83
N TYR A 69 5.16 -8.74 -12.65
CA TYR A 69 4.97 -9.97 -13.43
C TYR A 69 6.11 -10.16 -14.43
N GLN A 70 6.43 -9.12 -15.20
CA GLN A 70 7.52 -9.15 -16.18
C GLN A 70 8.87 -9.42 -15.52
N LEU A 71 9.14 -8.80 -14.37
CA LEU A 71 10.37 -9.04 -13.61
C LEU A 71 10.49 -10.50 -13.16
N VAL A 72 9.41 -11.10 -12.66
CA VAL A 72 9.42 -12.50 -12.21
C VAL A 72 9.67 -13.47 -13.36
N ILE A 73 9.07 -13.23 -14.54
CA ILE A 73 9.29 -14.09 -15.72
C ILE A 73 10.70 -13.92 -16.28
N LYS A 74 11.18 -12.68 -16.40
CA LYS A 74 12.45 -12.37 -17.05
C LYS A 74 13.66 -12.73 -16.19
N PHE A 75 13.53 -12.65 -14.86
CA PHE A 75 14.65 -12.87 -13.92
C PHE A 75 14.41 -14.08 -13.01
N PRO A 76 14.91 -15.29 -13.36
CA PRO A 76 14.70 -16.50 -12.57
C PRO A 76 15.33 -16.44 -11.16
N ARG A 77 16.35 -15.59 -10.96
CA ARG A 77 16.92 -15.33 -9.62
C ARG A 77 15.92 -14.61 -8.70
N PHE A 78 15.14 -13.67 -9.26
CA PHE A 78 14.11 -12.95 -8.51
C PHE A 78 13.00 -13.90 -8.08
N ARG A 79 12.57 -14.79 -8.99
CA ARG A 79 11.60 -15.85 -8.69
C ARG A 79 12.04 -16.70 -7.49
N LYS A 80 13.30 -17.18 -7.47
CA LYS A 80 13.82 -17.99 -6.35
C LYS A 80 13.79 -17.26 -5.00
N GLY A 81 14.21 -15.99 -4.97
CA GLY A 81 14.21 -15.19 -3.74
C GLY A 81 12.80 -14.99 -3.15
N VAL A 82 11.82 -14.72 -4.01
CA VAL A 82 10.43 -14.52 -3.58
C VAL A 82 9.77 -15.84 -3.19
N THR A 83 10.05 -16.96 -3.87
CA THR A 83 9.57 -18.30 -3.45
C THR A 83 10.13 -18.68 -2.07
N HIS A 84 11.38 -18.34 -1.77
CA HIS A 84 11.95 -18.56 -0.42
C HIS A 84 11.23 -17.71 0.63
N LEU A 85 10.93 -16.45 0.33
CA LEU A 85 10.17 -15.56 1.21
C LEU A 85 8.74 -16.06 1.44
N LYS A 86 8.07 -16.58 0.40
CA LYS A 86 6.75 -17.23 0.51
C LYS A 86 6.79 -18.37 1.52
N LYS A 87 7.78 -19.28 1.42
CA LYS A 87 7.91 -20.41 2.35
C LYS A 87 8.05 -19.92 3.80
N LYS A 88 8.80 -18.84 4.02
CA LYS A 88 8.98 -18.24 5.35
C LYS A 88 7.72 -17.58 5.90
N VAL A 89 6.97 -16.86 5.07
CA VAL A 89 5.78 -16.09 5.49
C VAL A 89 4.54 -16.96 5.62
N PHE A 90 4.33 -17.93 4.72
CA PHE A 90 3.10 -18.71 4.66
C PHE A 90 3.23 -20.16 5.15
N GLN A 91 4.45 -20.67 5.39
CA GLN A 91 4.71 -21.99 6.00
C GLN A 91 3.79 -23.12 5.45
N ASP A 92 3.74 -23.26 4.12
CA ASP A 92 2.93 -24.27 3.40
C ASP A 92 1.40 -24.16 3.55
N ARG A 93 0.88 -23.11 4.19
CA ARG A 93 -0.55 -22.82 4.22
C ARG A 93 -1.03 -22.29 2.86
N THR A 94 -2.13 -22.85 2.37
CA THR A 94 -2.82 -22.36 1.19
C THR A 94 -3.69 -21.16 1.58
N VAL A 95 -3.33 -20.00 1.05
CA VAL A 95 -4.11 -18.76 1.15
C VAL A 95 -4.97 -18.62 -0.10
N SER A 96 -6.26 -18.31 0.06
CA SER A 96 -7.19 -18.08 -1.05
C SER A 96 -6.97 -16.72 -1.72
N VAL A 97 -7.47 -16.54 -2.94
CA VAL A 97 -7.37 -15.25 -3.66
C VAL A 97 -7.98 -14.12 -2.84
N SER A 98 -9.14 -14.34 -2.21
CA SER A 98 -9.80 -13.34 -1.37
C SER A 98 -8.98 -12.97 -0.13
N GLN A 99 -8.33 -13.95 0.51
CA GLN A 99 -7.42 -13.67 1.63
C GLN A 99 -6.21 -12.86 1.17
N VAL A 100 -5.66 -13.14 -0.02
CA VAL A 100 -4.57 -12.33 -0.59
C VAL A 100 -5.03 -10.90 -0.85
N MET A 101 -6.26 -10.69 -1.32
CA MET A 101 -6.83 -9.34 -1.51
C MET A 101 -6.95 -8.60 -0.17
N ILE A 102 -7.35 -9.26 0.91
CA ILE A 102 -7.39 -8.67 2.25
C ILE A 102 -5.97 -8.36 2.75
N LEU A 103 -5.01 -9.27 2.55
CA LEU A 103 -3.62 -9.08 2.94
C LEU A 103 -2.96 -7.89 2.24
N ARG A 104 -3.45 -7.46 1.06
CA ARG A 104 -2.96 -6.25 0.37
C ARG A 104 -3.27 -4.95 1.12
N ILE A 105 -4.20 -4.98 2.07
CA ILE A 105 -4.51 -3.86 2.97
C ILE A 105 -3.56 -3.84 4.18
N MET A 106 -2.77 -4.90 4.41
CA MET A 106 -1.81 -4.89 5.50
C MET A 106 -0.52 -4.17 5.10
N PRO A 107 -0.10 -3.12 5.82
CA PRO A 107 1.05 -2.30 5.42
C PRO A 107 2.39 -3.03 5.58
N PHE A 108 2.43 -4.09 6.39
CA PHE A 108 3.65 -4.85 6.70
C PHE A 108 3.96 -5.94 5.66
N VAL A 109 3.03 -6.19 4.74
CA VAL A 109 3.14 -7.27 3.78
C VAL A 109 3.65 -6.73 2.44
N HIS A 110 4.78 -7.25 1.98
CA HIS A 110 5.45 -6.74 0.79
C HIS A 110 4.62 -6.99 -0.47
N PHE A 111 4.39 -5.93 -1.25
CA PHE A 111 3.59 -5.98 -2.48
C PHE A 111 4.04 -7.06 -3.47
N HIS A 112 5.35 -7.20 -3.67
CA HIS A 112 5.92 -8.18 -4.60
C HIS A 112 5.64 -9.63 -4.20
N LEU A 113 5.58 -9.91 -2.90
CA LEU A 113 5.26 -11.25 -2.40
C LEU A 113 3.83 -11.64 -2.77
N LEU A 114 2.88 -10.72 -2.56
CA LEU A 114 1.45 -10.94 -2.86
C LEU A 114 1.18 -10.97 -4.36
N SER A 115 1.95 -10.19 -5.12
CA SER A 115 1.97 -10.28 -6.58
C SER A 115 2.43 -11.66 -7.05
N LEU A 116 3.55 -12.17 -6.54
CA LEU A 116 4.01 -13.50 -6.93
C LEU A 116 3.05 -14.62 -6.50
N TYR A 117 2.47 -14.49 -5.31
CA TYR A 117 1.49 -15.46 -4.84
C TYR A 117 0.26 -15.51 -5.75
N LEU A 118 -0.30 -14.36 -6.15
CA LEU A 118 -1.37 -14.32 -7.15
C LEU A 118 -0.92 -14.87 -8.51
N MET A 119 0.31 -14.62 -8.91
CA MET A 119 0.86 -15.13 -10.17
C MET A 119 0.92 -16.66 -10.18
N GLU A 120 1.32 -17.30 -9.07
CA GLU A 120 1.32 -18.76 -8.94
C GLU A 120 -0.09 -19.37 -8.90
N MET A 121 -1.07 -18.64 -8.36
CA MET A 121 -2.48 -19.08 -8.34
C MET A 121 -3.20 -18.91 -9.68
N SER A 122 -2.67 -18.06 -10.57
CA SER A 122 -3.31 -17.71 -11.83
C SER A 122 -2.81 -18.59 -12.96
N LYS A 123 -3.71 -19.03 -13.84
CA LYS A 123 -3.39 -19.88 -15.00
C LYS A 123 -2.81 -19.07 -16.15
N SER A 124 -3.04 -17.76 -16.19
CA SER A 124 -2.61 -16.88 -17.27
C SER A 124 -2.26 -15.48 -16.77
N PHE A 125 -1.52 -14.71 -17.60
CA PHE A 125 -1.25 -13.28 -17.35
C PHE A 125 -2.54 -12.48 -17.15
N LYS A 126 -3.59 -12.76 -17.95
CA LYS A 126 -4.87 -12.05 -17.87
C LYS A 126 -5.56 -12.27 -16.52
N GLU A 127 -5.58 -13.52 -16.06
CA GLU A 127 -6.17 -13.87 -14.77
C GLU A 127 -5.39 -13.26 -13.60
N TYR A 128 -4.05 -13.29 -13.68
CA TYR A 128 -3.19 -12.62 -12.70
C TYR A 128 -3.47 -11.11 -12.63
N MET A 129 -3.58 -10.46 -13.79
CA MET A 129 -3.83 -9.02 -13.87
C MET A 129 -5.21 -8.68 -13.33
N TYR A 130 -6.22 -9.47 -13.68
CA TYR A 130 -7.58 -9.31 -13.18
C TYR A 130 -7.63 -9.33 -11.64
N PHE A 131 -7.09 -10.38 -11.02
CA PHE A 131 -7.07 -10.47 -9.55
C PHE A 131 -6.17 -9.41 -8.89
N SER A 132 -5.06 -9.05 -9.53
CA SER A 132 -4.15 -8.04 -8.99
C SER A 132 -4.76 -6.65 -9.00
N VAL A 133 -5.42 -6.27 -10.10
CA VAL A 133 -6.10 -4.99 -10.26
C VAL A 133 -7.27 -4.90 -9.29
N LEU A 134 -8.13 -5.92 -9.23
CA LEU A 134 -9.23 -5.95 -8.25
C LEU A 134 -8.73 -5.84 -6.81
N GLY A 135 -7.64 -6.53 -6.48
CA GLY A 135 -7.05 -6.52 -5.14
C GLY A 135 -6.38 -5.19 -4.76
N GLN A 136 -6.21 -4.27 -5.71
CA GLN A 136 -5.61 -2.95 -5.48
C GLN A 136 -6.63 -1.85 -5.23
N ILE A 137 -7.91 -2.08 -5.57
CA ILE A 137 -8.98 -1.12 -5.34
C ILE A 137 -9.08 -0.77 -3.85
N MET A 138 -9.13 -1.79 -2.99
CA MET A 138 -9.25 -1.61 -1.55
C MET A 138 -8.11 -0.77 -0.93
N PRO A 139 -6.82 -1.11 -1.09
CA PRO A 139 -5.75 -0.28 -0.55
C PRO A 139 -5.66 1.11 -1.19
N ALA A 140 -5.96 1.25 -2.50
CA ALA A 140 -5.99 2.56 -3.14
C ALA A 140 -7.06 3.46 -2.51
N VAL A 141 -8.28 2.96 -2.36
CA VAL A 141 -9.42 3.69 -1.77
C VAL A 141 -9.15 3.99 -0.30
N LEU A 142 -8.82 2.98 0.51
CA LEU A 142 -8.72 3.11 1.96
C LEU A 142 -7.63 4.09 2.38
N TYR A 143 -6.43 3.98 1.79
CA TYR A 143 -5.30 4.81 2.19
C TYR A 143 -5.37 6.24 1.65
N THR A 144 -5.95 6.43 0.45
CA THR A 144 -6.14 7.79 -0.07
C THR A 144 -7.27 8.51 0.66
N ALA A 145 -8.36 7.81 1.00
CA ALA A 145 -9.41 8.36 1.86
C ALA A 145 -8.84 8.76 3.23
N PHE A 146 -7.99 7.91 3.81
CA PHE A 146 -7.30 8.26 5.05
C PHE A 146 -6.40 9.49 4.89
N GLY A 147 -5.67 9.59 3.77
CA GLY A 147 -4.82 10.74 3.45
C GLY A 147 -5.58 12.06 3.33
N GLU A 148 -6.75 12.06 2.70
CA GLU A 148 -7.59 13.26 2.64
C GLU A 148 -8.20 13.59 4.02
N ALA A 149 -8.71 12.57 4.73
CA ALA A 149 -9.31 12.77 6.05
C ALA A 149 -8.34 13.40 7.06
N ILE A 150 -7.05 13.00 7.06
CA ILE A 150 -6.06 13.61 7.98
C ILE A 150 -5.73 15.07 7.64
N THR A 151 -5.98 15.52 6.41
CA THR A 151 -5.77 16.92 6.01
C THR A 151 -6.94 17.82 6.39
N GLU A 152 -8.16 17.28 6.44
CA GLU A 152 -9.36 18.01 6.88
C GLU A 152 -9.48 18.08 8.41
N LEU A 153 -8.84 17.16 9.13
CA LEU A 153 -8.88 17.12 10.58
C LEU A 153 -7.94 18.17 11.21
N PRO A 154 -8.42 18.97 12.17
CA PRO A 154 -7.57 19.85 12.95
C PRO A 154 -6.42 19.10 13.63
N TRP A 155 -5.25 19.73 13.76
CA TRP A 155 -4.05 19.08 14.30
C TRP A 155 -4.25 18.42 15.69
N TYR A 156 -5.14 18.96 16.51
CA TYR A 156 -5.47 18.41 17.83
C TYR A 156 -6.27 17.11 17.75
N SER A 157 -7.20 16.96 16.79
CA SER A 157 -7.98 15.73 16.64
C SER A 157 -7.13 14.59 16.10
N THR A 158 -6.21 14.90 15.17
CA THR A 158 -5.17 13.96 14.72
C THR A 158 -4.27 13.51 15.87
N GLY A 159 -3.85 14.44 16.75
CA GLY A 159 -3.09 14.12 17.96
C GLY A 159 -3.84 13.18 18.91
N ILE A 160 -5.12 13.45 19.17
CA ILE A 160 -5.98 12.60 20.02
C ILE A 160 -6.13 11.20 19.41
N MET A 161 -6.34 11.09 18.10
CA MET A 161 -6.46 9.80 17.42
C MET A 161 -5.19 8.97 17.56
N VAL A 162 -4.01 9.57 17.41
CA VAL A 162 -2.72 8.89 17.62
C VAL A 162 -2.57 8.42 19.07
N ILE A 163 -2.92 9.27 20.05
CA ILE A 163 -2.86 8.92 21.48
C ILE A 163 -3.79 7.74 21.79
N ILE A 164 -5.01 7.72 21.23
CA ILE A 164 -5.96 6.62 21.40
C ILE A 164 -5.38 5.33 20.82
N LEU A 165 -4.85 5.36 19.59
CA LEU A 165 -4.25 4.18 18.95
C LEU A 165 -3.05 3.64 19.74
N VAL A 166 -2.17 4.51 20.22
CA VAL A 166 -1.02 4.13 21.07
C VAL A 166 -1.51 3.52 22.40
N SER A 167 -2.55 4.09 23.00
CA SER A 167 -3.15 3.60 24.24
C SER A 167 -3.78 2.22 24.06
N ILE A 168 -4.53 2.01 22.97
CA ILE A 168 -5.12 0.72 22.60
C ILE A 168 -4.01 -0.30 22.36
N TYR A 169 -2.98 0.05 21.59
CA TYR A 169 -1.84 -0.83 21.34
C TYR A 169 -1.12 -1.23 22.64
N GLY A 170 -0.87 -0.26 23.53
CA GLY A 170 -0.28 -0.50 24.84
C GLY A 170 -1.15 -1.39 25.73
N TYR A 171 -2.46 -1.17 25.72
CA TYR A 171 -3.44 -1.97 26.46
C TYR A 171 -3.48 -3.43 25.95
N LEU A 172 -3.59 -3.62 24.64
CA LEU A 172 -3.57 -4.94 24.00
C LEU A 172 -2.23 -5.65 24.25
N GLY A 173 -1.11 -4.93 24.19
CA GLY A 173 0.22 -5.45 24.50
C GLY A 173 0.35 -5.92 25.96
N LYS A 174 -0.20 -5.18 26.92
CA LYS A 174 -0.26 -5.60 28.34
C LYS A 174 -1.16 -6.82 28.53
N ARG A 175 -2.32 -6.86 27.89
CA ARG A 175 -3.26 -7.99 27.99
C ARG A 175 -2.67 -9.28 27.42
N ASN A 176 -1.93 -9.19 26.32
CA ASN A 176 -1.26 -10.36 25.72
C ASN A 176 -0.12 -10.89 26.62
N LYS A 177 0.65 -10.01 27.27
CA LYS A 177 1.67 -10.41 28.26
C LYS A 177 1.07 -11.04 29.52
N ALA A 178 -0.12 -10.60 29.95
CA ALA A 178 -0.84 -11.16 31.09
C ALA A 178 -1.36 -12.57 30.82
N HIS A 179 -1.82 -12.86 29.60
CA HIS A 179 -2.25 -14.22 29.21
C HIS A 179 -1.08 -15.22 29.10
N ILE A 180 0.11 -14.79 28.69
CA ILE A 180 1.29 -15.69 28.54
C ILE A 180 1.90 -16.07 29.91
N LYS A 181 1.73 -15.25 30.95
CA LYS A 181 2.22 -15.54 32.31
C LYS A 181 1.25 -16.34 33.18
N GLY A 182 0.03 -16.63 32.68
CA GLY A 182 -1.02 -17.35 33.41
C GLY A 182 -1.37 -18.73 32.83
N SER A 183 -0.59 -19.22 31.87
CA SER A 183 -0.62 -20.58 31.30
C SER A 183 0.69 -21.28 31.59
#